data_AF-A0A955ZJU9-F1
#
_entry.id   AF-A0A955ZJU9-F1
#
_cell.length_a   1.000
_cell.length_b   1.000
_cell.length_c   1.000
_cell.angle_alpha   90.00
_cell.angle_beta   90.00
_cell.angle_gamma   90.00
#
_symmetry.space_group_name_H-M   'P 1'
#
loop_
_entity.id
_entity.type
_entity.pdbx_description
1 polymer ?
#
loop_
_entity_poly.entity_id
_entity_poly.type
_entity_poly.pdbx_seq_one_letter_code
_entity_poly.pdbx_strand_id
1 'polypeptide(L)'
;MRKRSKALVCAALVMAGCSSDEAKPKGGGSAEYVLKTTSFDVPAGQEKYLCYAQTLDEDLVIDRFDYAARPVIHHFLLSKAITPEPEGFSECNVLFRSSWVPIFIAGFGDATLSTPEGTGHILKKGTQLVVQLHLLNGTAK
;
A
#
# COMPACT_ATOMS: atom_id res chain seq x y z
N MET A 1 -20.12 -10.27 80.60
CA MET A 1 -20.60 -10.30 79.20
C MET A 1 -19.91 -9.16 78.43
N ARG A 2 -18.91 -9.46 77.60
CA ARG A 2 -18.12 -8.47 76.84
C ARG A 2 -18.55 -8.49 75.36
N LYS A 3 -19.09 -7.37 74.87
CA LYS A 3 -19.42 -7.13 73.46
C LYS A 3 -18.13 -6.99 72.65
N ARG A 4 -17.99 -7.74 71.55
CA ARG A 4 -16.94 -7.54 70.54
C ARG A 4 -17.59 -7.05 69.25
N SER A 5 -17.47 -5.75 68.99
CA SER A 5 -17.84 -5.13 67.72
C SER A 5 -16.74 -5.43 66.70
N LYS A 6 -17.09 -6.08 65.59
CA LYS A 6 -16.19 -6.28 64.45
C LYS A 6 -16.22 -5.01 63.59
N ALA A 7 -15.12 -4.28 63.54
CA ALA A 7 -14.91 -3.21 62.58
C ALA A 7 -14.60 -3.83 61.21
N LEU A 8 -15.39 -3.47 60.20
CA LEU A 8 -15.16 -3.83 58.80
C LEU A 8 -14.23 -2.77 58.21
N VAL A 9 -13.02 -3.16 57.80
CA VAL A 9 -12.06 -2.29 57.12
C VAL A 9 -12.37 -2.33 55.62
N CYS A 10 -12.83 -1.20 55.06
CA CYS A 10 -12.91 -1.01 53.61
C CYS A 10 -11.51 -0.72 53.07
N ALA A 11 -10.94 -1.65 52.32
CA ALA A 11 -9.74 -1.42 51.52
C ALA A 11 -10.12 -0.69 50.23
N ALA A 12 -9.71 0.58 50.11
CA ALA A 12 -9.83 1.34 48.87
C ALA A 12 -8.68 0.93 47.92
N LEU A 13 -9.02 0.25 46.82
CA LEU A 13 -8.11 0.05 45.69
C LEU A 13 -7.95 1.37 44.95
N VAL A 14 -6.76 1.96 45.01
CA VAL A 14 -6.37 3.11 44.19
C VAL A 14 -5.98 2.56 42.81
N MET A 15 -6.88 2.74 41.82
CA MET A 15 -6.56 2.49 40.40
C MET A 15 -5.65 3.61 39.91
N ALA A 16 -4.34 3.34 39.86
CA ALA A 16 -3.38 4.19 39.17
C ALA A 16 -3.62 4.06 37.65
N GLY A 17 -4.46 4.94 37.10
CA GLY A 17 -4.62 5.09 35.65
C GLY A 17 -3.36 5.72 35.05
N CYS A 18 -2.52 4.91 34.41
CA CYS A 18 -1.50 5.42 33.49
C CYS A 18 -2.21 5.95 32.23
N SER A 19 -2.51 7.25 32.22
CA SER A 19 -2.80 7.97 30.98
C SER A 19 -1.51 7.98 30.17
N SER A 20 -1.37 7.05 29.24
CA SER A 20 -0.35 7.15 28.21
C SER A 20 -0.90 8.12 27.18
N ASP A 21 -0.48 9.38 27.26
CA ASP A 21 -0.59 10.30 26.15
C ASP A 21 0.24 9.71 25.00
N GLU A 22 -0.40 8.91 24.16
CA GLU A 22 0.15 8.56 22.86
C GLU A 22 0.32 9.86 22.09
N ALA A 23 1.57 10.32 22.02
CA ALA A 23 1.95 11.41 21.16
C ALA A 23 1.52 11.05 19.74
N LYS A 24 0.42 11.68 19.26
CA LYS A 24 0.02 11.61 17.87
C LYS A 24 1.27 11.88 17.03
N PRO A 25 1.65 10.99 16.09
CA PRO A 25 2.70 11.31 15.14
C PRO A 25 2.27 12.60 14.48
N LYS A 26 3.07 13.66 14.65
CA LYS A 26 2.86 14.90 13.91
C LYS A 26 2.96 14.49 12.45
N GLY A 27 1.82 14.49 11.75
CA GLY A 27 1.74 14.24 10.33
C GLY A 27 2.69 15.20 9.62
N GLY A 28 3.88 14.70 9.27
CA GLY A 28 4.71 15.32 8.26
C GLY A 28 3.85 15.37 7.01
N GLY A 29 3.77 16.54 6.37
CA GLY A 29 2.96 16.72 5.16
C GLY A 29 3.18 15.56 4.22
N SER A 30 2.09 14.95 3.72
CA SER A 30 2.13 13.73 2.93
C SER A 30 3.05 13.93 1.73
N ALA A 31 4.28 13.41 1.83
CA ALA A 31 5.18 13.36 0.70
C ALA A 31 4.56 12.41 -0.32
N GLU A 32 4.28 12.91 -1.52
CA GLU A 32 3.80 12.08 -2.61
C GLU A 32 4.96 11.22 -3.13
N TYR A 33 4.77 9.90 -3.14
CA TYR A 33 5.69 8.98 -3.78
C TYR A 33 5.16 8.61 -5.16
N VAL A 34 5.87 9.01 -6.22
CA VAL A 34 5.41 8.84 -7.60
C VAL A 34 6.26 7.79 -8.33
N LEU A 35 5.63 6.67 -8.68
CA LEU A 35 6.19 5.69 -9.63
C LEU A 35 5.93 6.18 -11.06
N LYS A 36 7.00 6.41 -11.82
CA LYS A 36 6.92 6.88 -13.21
C LYS A 36 7.16 5.71 -14.17
N THR A 37 6.27 5.56 -15.14
CA THR A 37 6.46 4.65 -16.25
C THR A 37 7.04 5.40 -17.45
N THR A 38 7.67 4.68 -18.36
CA THR A 38 8.03 5.25 -19.67
C THR A 38 6.76 5.43 -20.51
N SER A 39 6.78 6.35 -21.46
CA SER A 39 5.71 6.45 -22.45
C SER A 39 5.61 5.14 -23.24
N PHE A 40 4.38 4.76 -23.58
CA PHE A 40 4.10 3.56 -24.36
C PHE A 40 3.03 3.85 -25.41
N ASP A 41 3.05 3.08 -26.48
CA ASP A 41 2.03 3.06 -27.53
C ASP A 41 1.50 1.63 -27.70
N VAL A 42 0.19 1.53 -27.93
CA VAL A 42 -0.51 0.28 -28.20
C VAL A 42 -1.34 0.49 -29.46
N PRO A 43 -0.92 -0.07 -30.60
CA PRO A 43 -1.66 0.06 -31.84
C PRO A 43 -3.09 -0.50 -31.71
N ALA A 44 -3.99 -0.05 -32.59
CA ALA A 44 -5.36 -0.54 -32.63
C ALA A 44 -5.42 -2.07 -32.72
N GLY A 45 -6.31 -2.68 -31.94
CA GLY A 45 -6.50 -4.13 -31.86
C GLY A 45 -5.30 -4.91 -31.32
N GLN A 46 -4.45 -4.28 -30.50
CA GLN A 46 -3.29 -4.92 -29.87
C GLN A 46 -3.36 -4.87 -28.34
N GLU A 47 -2.62 -5.77 -27.70
CA GLU A 47 -2.38 -5.82 -26.26
C GLU A 47 -0.89 -5.82 -25.94
N LYS A 48 -0.51 -5.35 -24.75
CA LYS A 48 0.87 -5.38 -24.23
C LYS A 48 0.88 -5.58 -22.72
N TYR A 49 1.96 -6.18 -22.23
CA TYR A 49 2.21 -6.39 -20.80
C TYR A 49 3.56 -5.77 -20.43
N LEU A 50 3.51 -4.61 -19.77
CA LEU A 50 4.70 -3.86 -19.38
C LEU A 50 4.89 -3.95 -17.88
N CYS A 51 6.13 -4.13 -17.45
CA CYS A 51 6.50 -4.14 -16.05
C CYS A 51 7.55 -3.07 -15.76
N TYR A 52 7.43 -2.47 -14.58
CA TYR A 52 8.37 -1.50 -14.04
C TYR A 52 8.73 -1.91 -12.62
N ALA A 53 9.99 -2.26 -12.39
CA ALA A 53 10.48 -2.56 -11.06
C ALA A 53 11.28 -1.37 -10.49
N GLN A 54 11.05 -1.06 -9.22
CA GLN A 54 11.82 -0.05 -8.49
C GLN A 54 12.13 -0.51 -7.08
N THR A 55 13.40 -0.50 -6.71
CA THR A 55 13.86 -0.75 -5.33
C THR A 55 13.78 0.52 -4.50
N LEU A 56 13.11 0.46 -3.35
CA LEU A 56 13.01 1.60 -2.43
C LEU A 56 14.37 1.93 -1.79
N ASP A 57 14.73 3.21 -1.78
CA ASP A 57 15.92 3.75 -1.13
C ASP A 57 15.67 4.23 0.32
N GLU A 58 14.40 4.28 0.72
CA GLU A 58 13.93 4.64 2.06
C GLU A 58 12.73 3.81 2.53
N ASP A 59 12.40 3.91 3.83
CA ASP A 59 11.20 3.31 4.40
C ASP A 59 9.98 4.17 4.04
N LEU A 60 8.89 3.54 3.60
CA LEU A 60 7.61 4.20 3.31
C LEU A 60 6.49 3.62 4.18
N VAL A 61 5.54 4.48 4.53
CA VAL A 61 4.23 4.07 5.05
C VAL A 61 3.18 4.65 4.12
N ILE A 62 2.52 3.79 3.35
CA ILE A 62 1.50 4.21 2.39
C ILE A 62 0.12 4.06 3.02
N ASP A 63 -0.56 5.18 3.24
CA ASP A 63 -1.94 5.21 3.74
C ASP A 63 -2.97 5.46 2.63
N ARG A 64 -2.50 5.83 1.43
CA ARG A 64 -3.37 6.11 0.29
C ARG A 64 -2.70 5.75 -1.03
N PHE A 65 -3.47 5.14 -1.91
CA PHE A 65 -3.15 4.95 -3.32
C PHE A 65 -4.11 5.76 -4.17
N ASP A 66 -3.57 6.49 -5.15
CA ASP A 66 -4.33 7.17 -6.18
C ASP A 66 -3.86 6.69 -7.55
N TYR A 67 -4.81 6.30 -8.40
CA TYR A 67 -4.58 5.90 -9.77
C TYR A 67 -5.50 6.70 -10.69
N ALA A 68 -4.88 7.40 -11.63
CA ALA A 68 -5.59 8.13 -12.67
C ALA A 68 -5.65 7.28 -13.94
N ALA A 69 -6.84 7.11 -14.49
CA ALA A 69 -7.09 6.37 -15.70
C ALA A 69 -6.27 6.90 -16.88
N ARG A 70 -5.89 5.99 -17.78
CA ARG A 70 -5.31 6.32 -19.08
C ARG A 70 -6.01 5.51 -20.18
N PRO A 71 -6.32 6.13 -21.34
CA PRO A 71 -6.82 5.38 -22.50
C PRO A 71 -5.79 4.31 -22.84
N VAL A 72 -6.20 3.04 -22.87
CA VAL A 72 -5.42 1.79 -23.06
C VAL A 72 -4.94 1.03 -21.82
N ILE A 73 -4.96 1.58 -20.60
CA ILE A 73 -4.71 0.73 -19.42
C ILE A 73 -5.97 -0.07 -19.11
N HIS A 74 -5.91 -1.39 -19.33
CA HIS A 74 -7.00 -2.31 -19.01
C HIS A 74 -6.95 -2.74 -17.54
N HIS A 75 -5.77 -3.17 -17.07
CA HIS A 75 -5.50 -3.41 -15.65
C HIS A 75 -4.16 -2.79 -15.24
N PHE A 76 -4.11 -2.41 -13.97
CA PHE A 76 -2.94 -1.93 -13.25
C PHE A 76 -2.75 -2.79 -11.99
N LEU A 77 -1.53 -3.26 -11.76
CA LEU A 77 -1.17 -4.04 -10.57
C LEU A 77 0.12 -3.47 -9.97
N LEU A 78 0.04 -3.01 -8.73
CA LEU A 78 1.20 -2.68 -7.90
C LEU A 78 1.43 -3.80 -6.88
N SER A 79 2.65 -4.32 -6.86
CA SER A 79 3.05 -5.45 -6.01
C SER A 79 4.39 -5.21 -5.33
N LYS A 80 4.65 -5.94 -4.25
CA LYS A 80 6.01 -6.19 -3.75
C LYS A 80 6.54 -7.46 -4.40
N ALA A 81 7.78 -7.43 -4.88
CA ALA A 81 8.46 -8.62 -5.35
C ALA A 81 9.17 -9.34 -4.19
N ILE A 82 8.90 -10.63 -4.02
CA ILE A 82 9.65 -11.50 -3.07
C ILE A 82 10.89 -12.12 -3.71
N THR A 83 10.97 -12.09 -5.04
CA THR A 83 12.15 -12.49 -5.84
C THR A 83 12.54 -11.30 -6.71
N PRO A 84 13.83 -10.98 -6.85
CA PRO A 84 14.25 -9.83 -7.65
C PRO A 84 13.77 -9.91 -9.11
N GLU A 85 13.18 -8.82 -9.58
CA GLU A 85 12.83 -8.54 -10.97
C GLU A 85 13.87 -7.59 -11.60
N PRO A 86 13.98 -7.53 -12.94
CA PRO A 86 14.82 -6.56 -13.62
C PRO A 86 14.44 -5.12 -13.25
N GLU A 87 15.38 -4.36 -12.71
CA GLU A 87 15.17 -2.96 -12.31
C GLU A 87 14.80 -2.10 -13.53
N GLY A 88 13.85 -1.17 -13.36
CA GLY A 88 13.33 -0.34 -14.43
C GLY A 88 12.32 -1.08 -15.32
N PHE A 89 12.32 -0.76 -16.61
CA PHE A 89 11.34 -1.26 -17.57
C PHE A 89 11.68 -2.67 -18.08
N SER A 90 10.66 -3.51 -18.21
CA SER A 90 10.71 -4.77 -18.95
C SER A 90 9.36 -5.10 -19.61
N GLU A 91 9.38 -5.82 -20.73
CA GLU A 91 8.18 -6.52 -21.20
C GLU A 91 8.02 -7.80 -20.38
N CYS A 92 6.84 -8.01 -19.80
CA CYS A 92 6.66 -9.11 -18.85
C CYS A 92 5.69 -10.21 -19.29
N ASN A 93 4.99 -10.10 -20.43
CA ASN A 93 4.14 -11.13 -21.07
C ASN A 93 3.39 -12.10 -20.11
N VAL A 94 2.99 -11.59 -18.94
CA VAL A 94 2.26 -12.30 -17.89
C VAL A 94 1.35 -11.31 -17.19
N LEU A 95 0.21 -11.80 -16.70
CA LEU A 95 -0.70 -11.02 -15.86
C LEU A 95 -0.17 -10.86 -14.43
N PHE A 96 0.43 -11.91 -13.89
CA PHE A 96 1.01 -11.92 -12.55
C PHE A 96 2.11 -12.98 -12.44
N ARG A 97 2.94 -12.89 -11.39
CA ARG A 97 3.85 -13.95 -10.94
C ARG A 97 3.53 -14.33 -9.50
N SER A 98 3.75 -15.59 -9.12
CA SER A 98 3.62 -16.02 -7.73
C SER A 98 4.63 -15.34 -6.79
N SER A 99 5.70 -14.77 -7.35
CA SER A 99 6.68 -13.95 -6.63
C SER A 99 6.19 -12.52 -6.37
N TRP A 100 4.99 -12.15 -6.81
CA TRP A 100 4.43 -10.82 -6.62
C TRP A 100 3.33 -10.87 -5.57
N VAL A 101 3.50 -10.09 -4.51
CA VAL A 101 2.50 -9.90 -3.46
C VAL A 101 1.76 -8.60 -3.77
N PRO A 102 0.51 -8.66 -4.26
CA PRO A 102 -0.26 -7.47 -4.61
C PRO A 102 -0.48 -6.56 -3.40
N ILE A 103 -0.35 -5.25 -3.61
CA ILE A 103 -0.68 -4.24 -2.60
C ILE A 103 -1.77 -3.27 -3.09
N PHE A 104 -1.88 -3.04 -4.40
CA PHE A 104 -2.96 -2.25 -4.99
C PHE A 104 -3.25 -2.72 -6.42
N ILE A 105 -4.52 -2.84 -6.77
CA ILE A 105 -4.99 -3.28 -8.09
C ILE A 105 -6.09 -2.35 -8.54
N ALA A 106 -6.01 -1.89 -9.79
CA ALA A 106 -7.03 -1.07 -10.42
C ALA A 106 -7.31 -1.58 -11.83
N GLY A 107 -8.53 -1.35 -12.31
CA GLY A 107 -8.94 -1.67 -13.67
C GLY A 107 -9.04 -0.43 -14.54
N PHE A 108 -10.02 -0.45 -15.44
CA PHE A 108 -10.43 0.72 -16.18
C PHE A 108 -11.07 1.77 -15.24
N GLY A 109 -10.67 3.04 -15.39
CA GLY A 109 -11.20 4.16 -14.60
C GLY A 109 -10.26 4.61 -13.48
N ASP A 110 -10.59 5.76 -12.89
CA ASP A 110 -9.84 6.28 -11.74
C ASP A 110 -10.11 5.41 -10.50
N ALA A 111 -9.11 5.28 -9.64
CA ALA A 111 -9.24 4.54 -8.39
C ALA A 111 -8.49 5.22 -7.27
N THR A 112 -9.11 5.26 -6.09
CA THR A 112 -8.46 5.69 -4.84
C THR A 112 -8.75 4.65 -3.77
N LEU A 113 -7.73 4.30 -2.99
CA LEU A 113 -7.85 3.45 -1.82
C LEU A 113 -7.13 4.10 -0.66
N SER A 114 -7.86 4.39 0.42
CA SER A 114 -7.28 4.91 1.66
C SER A 114 -7.42 3.88 2.77
N THR A 115 -6.40 3.79 3.62
CA THR A 115 -6.46 3.02 4.87
C THR A 115 -7.17 3.83 5.98
N PRO A 116 -7.68 3.19 7.03
CA PRO A 116 -8.16 3.87 8.22
C PRO A 116 -7.09 4.77 8.87
N GLU A 117 -7.53 5.81 9.60
CA GLU A 117 -6.64 6.71 10.34
C GLU A 117 -5.68 5.91 11.25
N GLY A 118 -4.40 6.26 11.21
CA GLY A 118 -3.35 5.62 12.00
C GLY A 118 -2.87 4.27 11.46
N THR A 119 -3.32 3.86 10.27
CA THR A 119 -2.89 2.60 9.63
C THR A 119 -2.28 2.85 8.25
N GLY A 120 -1.42 1.96 7.78
CA GLY A 120 -0.81 2.07 6.46
C GLY A 120 -0.02 0.82 6.07
N HIS A 121 0.28 0.70 4.78
CA HIS A 121 1.16 -0.32 4.24
C HIS A 121 2.61 0.07 4.51
N ILE A 122 3.26 -0.69 5.39
CA ILE A 122 4.68 -0.49 5.68
C ILE A 122 5.52 -1.16 4.59
N LEU A 123 6.36 -0.37 3.92
CA LEU A 123 7.35 -0.81 2.97
C LEU A 123 8.72 -0.42 3.48
N LYS A 124 9.62 -1.40 3.61
CA LYS A 124 10.98 -1.14 4.08
C LYS A 124 11.88 -0.74 2.93
N LYS A 125 12.90 0.07 3.21
CA LYS A 125 14.04 0.27 2.32
C LYS A 125 14.54 -1.08 1.80
N GLY A 126 14.82 -1.14 0.50
CA GLY A 126 15.20 -2.38 -0.18
C GLY A 126 14.03 -3.25 -0.64
N THR A 127 12.78 -2.90 -0.29
CA THR A 127 11.61 -3.54 -0.93
C THR A 127 11.62 -3.19 -2.41
N GLN A 128 11.53 -4.19 -3.28
CA GLN A 128 11.32 -3.97 -4.70
C GLN A 128 9.82 -3.94 -5.01
N LEU A 129 9.36 -2.80 -5.52
CA LEU A 129 8.03 -2.63 -6.05
C LEU A 129 8.00 -3.02 -7.52
N VAL A 130 6.89 -3.61 -7.96
CA VAL A 130 6.63 -3.94 -9.36
C VAL A 130 5.28 -3.38 -9.75
N VAL A 131 5.27 -2.55 -10.78
CA VAL A 131 4.05 -2.13 -11.48
C VAL A 131 3.92 -2.97 -12.74
N GLN A 132 2.85 -3.75 -12.85
CA GLN A 132 2.44 -4.42 -14.07
C GLN A 132 1.29 -3.61 -14.70
N LEU A 133 1.47 -3.26 -15.98
CA LEU A 133 0.46 -2.67 -16.82
C LEU A 133 0.00 -3.69 -17.84
N HIS A 134 -1.27 -4.08 -17.75
CA HIS A 134 -1.95 -4.78 -18.83
C HIS A 134 -2.63 -3.73 -19.71
N LEU A 135 -2.10 -3.57 -20.92
CA LEU A 135 -2.56 -2.60 -21.88
C LEU A 135 -3.37 -3.27 -22.98
N LEU A 136 -4.51 -2.67 -23.32
CA LEU A 136 -5.37 -3.14 -24.40
C LEU A 136 -5.92 -1.93 -25.18
N ASN A 137 -5.67 -1.92 -26.48
CA ASN A 137 -6.33 -0.99 -27.39
C ASN A 137 -7.40 -1.73 -28.20
N GLY A 138 -8.65 -1.65 -27.75
CA GLY A 138 -9.79 -2.32 -28.36
C GLY A 138 -10.39 -1.63 -29.59
N THR A 139 -9.78 -0.56 -30.11
CA THR A 139 -10.25 0.06 -31.36
C THR A 139 -10.02 -0.85 -32.56
N ALA A 140 -10.84 -0.71 -33.61
CA ALA A 140 -10.67 -1.45 -34.85
C ALA A 140 -9.34 -1.10 -35.53
N LYS A 141 -8.70 -2.11 -36.14
CA LYS A 141 -7.47 -1.98 -36.93
C LYS A 141 -7.66 -1.13 -38.19
#